data_AF-A0AAN6D9R9-F1
#
_entry.id   AF-A0AAN6D9R9-F1
#
_cell.length_a   1.000
_cell.length_b   1.000
_cell.length_c   1.000
_cell.angle_alpha   90.00
_cell.angle_beta   90.00
_cell.angle_gamma   90.00
#
_symmetry.space_group_name_H-M   'P 1'
#
loop_
_entity.id
_entity.type
_entity.pdbx_description
1 polymer ?
#
loop_
_entity_poly.entity_id
_entity_poly.type
_entity_poly.pdbx_seq_one_letter_code
_entity_poly.pdbx_strand_id
1 'polypeptide(L)'
;MLTSTYYDLFELTLKFPKATLGDAIKVAEIELYLGLSRGLTSLPLSYYVDGELLCFPEQHEWRQKWSKVIQKDVSQMLTFAYNFAHTMLARKLAEKPDSSRPELRVCYSTACHYSFETLNRFLLLSNNLVKGSPSFQLNLAVYACITLCDYLDTMGADERKMSLNLISKIYWHLNQVGEKMNDATDTIAKIVRKLVDIANETQSQAPKARKPSQNSQTLSVADLPQQVAEQLRIPAQPYSLPGHAELRLPDVAAFDNFEDFFKDLFDR
;
A
#
# COMPACT_ATOMS: atom_id res chain seq x y z
N MET A 1 4.41 22.95 5.30
CA MET A 1 3.87 23.46 4.01
C MET A 1 5.03 23.58 3.04
N LEU A 2 4.97 22.93 1.88
CA LEU A 2 5.95 23.07 0.81
C LEU A 2 5.63 24.34 0.01
N THR A 3 6.54 25.31 0.00
CA THR A 3 6.35 26.64 -0.63
C THR A 3 6.66 26.61 -2.14
N SER A 4 6.22 27.62 -2.91
CA SER A 4 6.52 27.71 -4.36
C SER A 4 8.04 27.70 -4.65
N THR A 5 8.84 28.20 -3.71
CA THR A 5 10.31 28.19 -3.75
C THR A 5 10.89 26.79 -3.83
N TYR A 6 10.21 25.79 -3.27
CA TYR A 6 10.63 24.39 -3.36
C TYR A 6 10.48 23.87 -4.79
N TYR A 7 9.42 24.26 -5.50
CA TYR A 7 9.18 23.87 -6.90
C TYR A 7 10.20 24.45 -7.87
N ASP A 8 10.51 25.74 -7.71
CA ASP A 8 11.53 26.41 -8.52
C ASP A 8 12.89 25.69 -8.42
N LEU A 9 13.20 25.14 -7.24
CA LEU A 9 14.43 24.41 -6.98
C LEU A 9 14.53 23.08 -7.75
N PHE A 10 13.44 22.31 -7.86
CA PHE A 10 13.45 21.04 -8.62
C PHE A 10 13.38 21.25 -10.13
N GLU A 11 12.67 22.28 -10.59
CA GLU A 11 12.72 22.64 -12.01
C GLU A 11 14.12 23.11 -12.43
N LEU A 12 14.87 23.74 -11.53
CA LEU A 12 16.27 24.08 -11.77
C LEU A 12 17.13 22.82 -11.98
N THR A 13 16.85 21.70 -11.30
CA THR A 13 17.54 20.41 -11.51
C THR A 13 17.51 19.99 -12.99
N LEU A 14 16.39 20.19 -13.68
CA LEU A 14 16.24 19.85 -15.10
C LEU A 14 16.97 20.83 -16.03
N LYS A 15 17.25 22.04 -15.55
CA LYS A 15 17.96 23.09 -16.29
C LYS A 15 19.49 22.96 -16.14
N PHE A 16 19.99 22.06 -15.29
CA PHE A 16 21.42 21.84 -15.17
C PHE A 16 21.98 21.19 -16.45
N PRO A 17 23.15 21.62 -16.95
CA PRO A 17 23.75 21.11 -18.19
C PRO A 17 24.01 19.60 -18.23
N LYS A 18 24.01 18.93 -17.07
CA LYS A 18 24.24 17.49 -16.93
C LYS A 18 23.01 16.73 -16.41
N ALA A 19 21.82 17.34 -16.46
CA ALA A 19 20.60 16.67 -16.03
C ALA A 19 20.38 15.36 -16.80
N THR A 20 20.14 14.29 -16.07
CA THR A 20 19.96 12.95 -16.58
C THR A 20 18.47 12.59 -16.66
N LEU A 21 18.16 11.48 -17.33
CA LEU A 21 16.81 10.90 -17.28
C LEU A 21 16.40 10.54 -15.85
N GLY A 22 17.35 10.10 -15.02
CA GLY A 22 17.10 9.79 -13.61
C GLY A 22 16.64 11.01 -12.82
N ASP A 23 17.24 12.18 -13.09
CA ASP A 23 16.82 13.44 -12.47
C ASP A 23 15.40 13.82 -12.89
N ALA A 24 15.07 13.67 -14.17
CA ALA A 24 13.71 13.89 -14.68
C ALA A 24 12.68 12.95 -14.04
N ILE A 25 13.04 11.68 -13.85
CA ILE A 25 12.19 10.71 -13.13
C ILE A 25 11.97 11.18 -11.69
N LYS A 26 13.01 11.62 -10.98
CA LYS A 26 12.86 12.07 -9.58
C LYS A 26 12.05 13.35 -9.45
N VAL A 27 12.23 14.32 -10.34
CA VAL A 27 11.40 15.52 -10.33
C VAL A 27 9.93 15.19 -10.61
N ALA A 28 9.66 14.34 -11.59
CA ALA A 28 8.30 13.90 -11.91
C ALA A 28 7.65 13.15 -10.73
N GLU A 29 8.39 12.24 -10.09
CA GLU A 29 7.94 11.48 -8.92
C GLU A 29 7.56 12.41 -7.74
N ILE A 30 8.42 13.39 -7.42
CA ILE A 30 8.17 14.36 -6.35
C ILE A 30 6.93 15.21 -6.66
N GLU A 31 6.79 15.68 -7.91
CA GLU A 31 5.63 16.46 -8.34
C GLU A 31 4.33 15.66 -8.16
N LEU A 32 4.34 14.37 -8.51
CA LEU A 32 3.20 13.49 -8.34
C LEU A 32 2.81 13.31 -6.87
N TYR A 33 3.79 13.05 -5.99
CA TYR A 33 3.49 12.86 -4.56
C TYR A 33 3.02 14.12 -3.88
N LEU A 34 3.42 15.27 -4.39
CA LEU A 34 2.92 16.52 -3.88
C LEU A 34 1.45 16.74 -4.30
N GLY A 35 1.10 16.42 -5.54
CA GLY A 35 -0.30 16.35 -5.99
C GLY A 35 -1.12 15.34 -5.19
N LEU A 36 -0.57 14.16 -4.91
CA LEU A 36 -1.19 13.15 -4.05
C LEU A 36 -1.42 13.69 -2.63
N SER A 37 -0.40 14.30 -2.02
CA SER A 37 -0.50 14.88 -0.67
C SER A 37 -1.60 15.95 -0.60
N ARG A 38 -1.70 16.81 -1.61
CA ARG A 38 -2.81 17.76 -1.75
C ARG A 38 -4.15 17.06 -1.90
N GLY A 39 -4.25 16.04 -2.74
CA GLY A 39 -5.47 15.26 -2.91
C GLY A 39 -5.90 14.54 -1.63
N LEU A 40 -4.94 14.12 -0.80
CA LEU A 40 -5.18 13.48 0.50
C LEU A 40 -5.54 14.47 1.61
N THR A 41 -5.12 15.73 1.53
CA THR A 41 -5.37 16.74 2.58
C THR A 41 -6.51 17.70 2.24
N SER A 42 -6.76 17.97 0.96
CA SER A 42 -7.80 18.88 0.51
C SER A 42 -9.18 18.22 0.46
N LEU A 43 -10.21 19.02 0.73
CA LEU A 43 -11.62 18.71 0.53
C LEU A 43 -12.30 19.94 -0.07
N PRO A 44 -13.15 19.79 -1.12
CA PRO A 44 -13.47 18.54 -1.82
C PRO A 44 -12.35 18.08 -2.76
N LEU A 45 -12.19 16.75 -2.90
CA LEU A 45 -11.29 16.15 -3.89
C LEU A 45 -11.96 16.22 -5.27
N SER A 46 -11.27 16.78 -6.25
CA SER A 46 -11.76 16.85 -7.64
C SER A 46 -11.51 15.53 -8.36
N TYR A 47 -12.56 14.95 -8.93
CA TYR A 47 -12.50 13.73 -9.74
C TYR A 47 -13.67 13.68 -10.72
N TYR A 48 -13.56 12.83 -11.74
CA TYR A 48 -14.66 12.43 -12.62
C TYR A 48 -14.64 10.91 -12.81
N VAL A 49 -15.76 10.35 -13.26
CA VAL A 49 -15.87 8.92 -13.57
C VAL A 49 -15.70 8.74 -15.08
N ASP A 50 -14.78 7.87 -15.48
CA ASP A 50 -14.62 7.42 -16.86
C ASP A 50 -14.80 5.89 -16.91
N GLY A 51 -15.90 5.45 -17.51
CA GLY A 51 -16.33 4.06 -17.46
C GLY A 51 -16.55 3.57 -16.02
N GLU A 52 -15.75 2.59 -15.59
CA GLU A 52 -15.80 2.01 -14.24
C GLU A 52 -14.68 2.51 -13.31
N LEU A 53 -13.95 3.57 -13.72
CA LEU A 53 -12.79 4.08 -13.00
C LEU A 53 -12.95 5.55 -12.62
N LEU A 54 -12.37 5.92 -11.47
CA LEU A 54 -12.16 7.30 -11.08
C LEU A 54 -10.93 7.85 -11.78
N CYS A 55 -11.09 9.04 -12.33
CA CYS A 55 -10.03 9.83 -12.92
C CYS A 55 -9.84 11.12 -12.12
N PHE A 56 -8.58 11.40 -11.81
CA PHE A 56 -8.21 12.61 -11.07
C PHE A 56 -7.52 13.59 -12.04
N PRO A 57 -8.08 14.79 -12.27
CA PRO A 57 -7.55 15.73 -13.25
C PRO A 57 -6.08 16.08 -13.05
N GLU A 58 -5.66 16.37 -11.81
CA GLU A 58 -4.26 16.74 -11.49
C GLU A 58 -3.28 15.60 -11.86
N GLN A 59 -3.64 14.36 -11.55
CA GLN A 59 -2.82 13.20 -11.90
C GLN A 59 -2.83 12.95 -13.42
N HIS A 60 -3.96 13.19 -14.09
CA HIS A 60 -4.06 13.07 -15.54
C HIS A 60 -3.16 14.10 -16.25
N GLU A 61 -3.20 15.36 -15.82
CA GLU A 61 -2.34 16.44 -16.31
C GLU A 61 -0.86 16.11 -16.07
N TRP A 62 -0.52 15.63 -14.88
CA TRP A 62 0.82 15.17 -14.56
C TRP A 62 1.30 14.08 -15.53
N ARG A 63 0.46 13.09 -15.83
CA ARG A 63 0.80 11.99 -16.75
C ARG A 63 1.02 12.50 -18.18
N GLN A 64 0.23 13.47 -18.63
CA GLN A 64 0.42 14.10 -19.93
C GLN A 64 1.74 14.86 -20.00
N LYS A 65 2.02 15.70 -18.99
CA LYS A 65 3.25 16.49 -18.85
C LYS A 65 4.50 15.61 -18.92
N TRP A 66 4.49 14.48 -18.21
CA TRP A 66 5.64 13.60 -18.06
C TRP A 66 5.66 12.40 -19.02
N SER A 67 4.73 12.33 -19.97
CA SER A 67 4.56 11.20 -20.90
C SER A 67 5.85 10.72 -21.58
N LYS A 68 6.68 11.65 -22.06
CA LYS A 68 7.97 11.32 -22.72
C LYS A 68 9.01 10.72 -21.77
N VAL A 69 8.98 11.12 -20.50
CA VAL A 69 9.88 10.59 -19.46
C VAL A 69 9.40 9.20 -19.05
N ILE A 70 8.09 9.05 -18.83
CA ILE A 70 7.44 7.76 -18.54
C ILE A 70 7.76 6.71 -19.60
N GLN A 71 7.68 7.07 -20.89
CA GLN A 71 8.01 6.16 -21.99
C GLN A 71 9.47 5.66 -22.00
N LYS A 72 10.39 6.43 -21.40
CA LYS A 72 11.81 6.10 -21.33
C LYS A 72 12.22 5.50 -19.98
N ASP A 73 11.33 5.48 -19.00
CA ASP A 73 11.58 4.93 -17.67
C ASP A 73 11.54 3.40 -17.72
N VAL A 74 12.72 2.80 -17.97
CA VAL A 74 12.90 1.34 -18.01
C VAL A 74 12.54 0.68 -16.68
N SER A 75 12.72 1.37 -15.56
CA SER A 75 12.40 0.85 -14.22
C SER A 75 10.91 0.93 -13.88
N GLN A 76 10.13 1.60 -14.74
CA GLN A 76 8.70 1.88 -14.59
C GLN A 76 8.33 2.59 -13.27
N MET A 77 9.30 3.21 -12.59
CA MET A 77 9.12 3.92 -11.32
C MET A 77 7.94 4.90 -11.37
N LEU A 78 7.85 5.70 -12.43
CA LEU A 78 6.78 6.69 -12.59
C LEU A 78 5.41 6.06 -12.77
N THR A 79 5.34 4.91 -13.44
CA THR A 79 4.10 4.16 -13.61
C THR A 79 3.65 3.56 -12.27
N PHE A 80 4.59 2.99 -11.50
CA PHE A 80 4.29 2.50 -10.15
C PHE A 80 3.79 3.63 -9.23
N ALA A 81 4.46 4.77 -9.25
CA ALA A 81 4.05 5.95 -8.49
C ALA A 81 2.65 6.44 -8.88
N TYR A 82 2.35 6.47 -10.18
CA TYR A 82 1.04 6.86 -10.72
C TYR A 82 -0.07 5.93 -10.25
N ASN A 83 0.15 4.62 -10.33
CA ASN A 83 -0.80 3.61 -9.86
C ASN A 83 -1.05 3.75 -8.35
N PHE A 84 0.02 3.89 -7.58
CA PHE A 84 -0.07 4.09 -6.13
C PHE A 84 -0.90 5.33 -5.77
N ALA A 85 -0.69 6.46 -6.45
CA ALA A 85 -1.46 7.67 -6.21
C ALA A 85 -2.96 7.46 -6.46
N HIS A 86 -3.34 6.76 -7.53
CA HIS A 86 -4.75 6.45 -7.81
C HIS A 86 -5.35 5.51 -6.77
N THR A 87 -4.62 4.46 -6.39
CA THR A 87 -5.06 3.55 -5.33
C THR A 87 -5.32 4.32 -4.04
N MET A 88 -4.39 5.18 -3.62
CA MET A 88 -4.51 5.96 -2.39
C MET A 88 -5.69 6.93 -2.39
N LEU A 89 -5.89 7.66 -3.49
CA LEU A 89 -7.01 8.60 -3.61
C LEU A 89 -8.37 7.88 -3.66
N ALA A 90 -8.44 6.75 -4.37
CA ALA A 90 -9.65 5.93 -4.42
C ALA A 90 -9.99 5.35 -3.04
N ARG A 91 -8.99 4.85 -2.29
CA ARG A 91 -9.17 4.38 -0.90
C ARG A 91 -9.69 5.49 0.01
N LYS A 92 -9.11 6.70 -0.04
CA LYS A 92 -9.59 7.86 0.71
C LYS A 92 -11.07 8.19 0.41
N LEU A 93 -11.50 8.05 -0.84
CA LEU A 93 -12.90 8.28 -1.21
C LEU A 93 -13.82 7.16 -0.71
N ALA A 94 -13.33 5.92 -0.68
CA ALA A 94 -14.05 4.76 -0.16
C ALA A 94 -14.26 4.80 1.36
N GLU A 95 -13.39 5.47 2.11
CA GLU A 95 -13.49 5.61 3.58
C GLU A 95 -14.65 6.51 4.05
N LYS A 96 -15.32 7.22 3.13
CA LYS A 96 -16.45 8.08 3.53
C LYS A 96 -17.67 7.22 3.92
N PRO A 97 -18.29 7.47 5.09
CA PRO A 97 -19.24 6.57 5.75
C PRO A 97 -20.62 6.45 5.07
N ASP A 98 -20.77 6.95 3.85
CA ASP A 98 -22.05 7.01 3.17
C ASP A 98 -22.16 5.85 2.17
N SER A 99 -22.53 4.68 2.71
CA SER A 99 -22.72 3.41 1.98
C SER A 99 -23.75 3.48 0.84
N SER A 100 -24.49 4.58 0.73
CA SER A 100 -25.53 4.79 -0.29
C SER A 100 -24.99 5.35 -1.62
N ARG A 101 -23.70 5.69 -1.70
CA ARG A 101 -23.13 6.32 -2.88
C ARG A 101 -22.80 5.31 -3.98
N PRO A 102 -23.36 5.45 -5.19
CA PRO A 102 -22.96 4.62 -6.34
C PRO A 102 -21.47 4.75 -6.68
N GLU A 103 -20.82 5.81 -6.20
CA GLU A 103 -19.40 6.10 -6.31
C GLU A 103 -18.51 5.10 -5.54
N LEU A 104 -19.01 4.42 -4.49
CA LEU A 104 -18.20 3.48 -3.69
C LEU A 104 -17.72 2.29 -4.52
N ARG A 105 -18.60 1.72 -5.36
CA ARG A 105 -18.21 0.64 -6.28
C ARG A 105 -17.09 1.10 -7.21
N VAL A 106 -17.19 2.32 -7.75
CA VAL A 106 -16.17 2.91 -8.63
C VAL A 106 -14.86 3.15 -7.87
N CYS A 107 -14.92 3.55 -6.60
CA CYS A 107 -13.73 3.67 -5.74
C CYS A 107 -13.01 2.32 -5.59
N TYR A 108 -13.74 1.27 -5.25
CA TYR A 108 -13.18 -0.09 -5.12
C TYR A 108 -12.62 -0.59 -6.46
N SER A 109 -13.38 -0.46 -7.55
CA SER A 109 -12.93 -0.82 -8.90
C SER A 109 -11.65 -0.10 -9.28
N THR A 110 -11.53 1.19 -8.96
CA THR A 110 -10.32 1.98 -9.23
C THR A 110 -9.13 1.46 -8.44
N ALA A 111 -9.28 1.31 -7.12
CA ALA A 111 -8.20 0.83 -6.26
C ALA A 111 -7.73 -0.58 -6.65
N CYS A 112 -8.67 -1.47 -7.00
CA CYS A 112 -8.36 -2.81 -7.47
C CYS A 112 -7.65 -2.78 -8.83
N HIS A 113 -8.16 -2.00 -9.80
CA HIS A 113 -7.57 -1.88 -11.14
C HIS A 113 -6.09 -1.50 -11.09
N TYR A 114 -5.75 -0.43 -10.37
CA TYR A 114 -4.38 0.04 -10.26
C TYR A 114 -3.50 -0.87 -9.38
N SER A 115 -4.08 -1.62 -8.44
CA SER A 115 -3.37 -2.66 -7.69
C SER A 115 -3.03 -3.86 -8.57
N PHE A 116 -3.99 -4.33 -9.38
CA PHE A 116 -3.76 -5.36 -10.40
C PHE A 116 -2.69 -4.94 -11.40
N GLU A 117 -2.77 -3.70 -11.92
CA GLU A 117 -1.78 -3.19 -12.85
C GLU A 117 -0.38 -3.13 -12.20
N THR A 118 -0.29 -2.68 -10.95
CA THR A 118 0.96 -2.66 -10.17
C THR A 118 1.57 -4.05 -10.06
N LEU A 119 0.80 -5.05 -9.61
CA LEU A 119 1.32 -6.41 -9.43
C LEU A 119 1.70 -7.07 -10.77
N ASN A 120 0.89 -6.91 -11.81
CA ASN A 120 1.21 -7.45 -13.13
C ASN A 120 2.49 -6.83 -13.71
N ARG A 121 2.67 -5.51 -13.56
CA ARG A 121 3.91 -4.83 -13.99
C ARG A 121 5.10 -5.27 -13.16
N PHE A 122 4.92 -5.48 -11.87
CA PHE A 122 5.97 -5.97 -10.98
C PHE A 122 6.52 -7.33 -11.46
N LEU A 123 5.65 -8.26 -11.86
CA LEU A 123 6.03 -9.56 -12.41
C LEU A 123 6.82 -9.48 -13.73
N LEU A 124 6.75 -8.35 -14.44
CA LEU A 124 7.46 -8.12 -15.70
C LEU A 124 8.82 -7.43 -15.50
N LEU A 125 9.15 -6.99 -14.28
CA LEU A 125 10.43 -6.35 -14.00
C LEU A 125 11.58 -7.34 -14.13
N SER A 126 12.72 -6.87 -14.62
CA SER A 126 13.93 -7.69 -14.63
C SER A 126 14.34 -8.00 -13.18
N ASN A 127 14.77 -9.24 -12.91
CA ASN A 127 15.20 -9.64 -11.56
C ASN A 127 16.30 -8.73 -10.98
N ASN A 128 17.09 -8.06 -11.82
CA ASN A 128 18.13 -7.13 -11.38
C ASN A 128 17.57 -5.83 -10.75
N LEU A 129 16.32 -5.47 -11.06
CA LEU A 129 15.61 -4.33 -10.47
C LEU A 129 14.85 -4.71 -9.19
N VAL A 130 14.67 -6.01 -8.95
CA VAL A 130 13.99 -6.57 -7.78
C VAL A 130 15.00 -7.03 -6.71
N LYS A 131 16.24 -7.34 -7.12
CA LYS A 131 17.35 -7.71 -6.22
C LYS A 131 17.98 -6.48 -5.56
N GLY A 132 18.08 -6.50 -4.22
CA GLY A 132 18.70 -5.43 -3.42
C GLY A 132 17.81 -4.99 -2.24
N SER A 133 18.29 -4.05 -1.41
CA SER A 133 17.54 -3.52 -0.25
C SER A 133 16.12 -3.06 -0.64
N PRO A 134 15.17 -2.92 0.32
CA PRO A 134 13.75 -2.66 0.03
C PRO A 134 13.59 -1.57 -1.04
N SER A 135 13.26 -2.00 -2.26
CA SER A 135 13.05 -1.06 -3.35
C SER A 135 11.67 -0.46 -3.19
N PHE A 136 11.52 0.81 -3.56
CA PHE A 136 10.23 1.48 -3.50
C PHE A 136 9.13 0.67 -4.22
N GLN A 137 9.46 0.03 -5.34
CA GLN A 137 8.57 -0.86 -6.09
C GLN A 137 8.11 -2.07 -5.26
N LEU A 138 8.98 -2.61 -4.39
CA LEU A 138 8.65 -3.72 -3.51
C LEU A 138 7.62 -3.32 -2.45
N ASN A 139 7.79 -2.13 -1.85
CA ASN A 139 6.80 -1.57 -0.91
C ASN A 139 5.45 -1.31 -1.60
N LEU A 140 5.47 -0.83 -2.85
CA LEU A 140 4.25 -0.64 -3.63
C LEU A 140 3.57 -1.95 -4.00
N ALA A 141 4.32 -3.02 -4.28
CA ALA A 141 3.77 -4.35 -4.50
C ALA A 141 3.07 -4.87 -3.24
N VAL A 142 3.69 -4.72 -2.06
CA VAL A 142 3.07 -5.09 -0.78
C VAL A 142 1.78 -4.30 -0.56
N TYR A 143 1.81 -2.99 -0.77
CA TYR A 143 0.63 -2.13 -0.63
C TYR A 143 -0.52 -2.52 -1.57
N ALA A 144 -0.20 -2.90 -2.80
CA ALA A 144 -1.18 -3.40 -3.77
C ALA A 144 -1.77 -4.76 -3.32
N CYS A 145 -0.97 -5.67 -2.78
CA CYS A 145 -1.45 -6.93 -2.19
C CYS A 145 -2.41 -6.68 -1.03
N ILE A 146 -2.04 -5.81 -0.08
CA ILE A 146 -2.90 -5.42 1.05
C ILE A 146 -4.22 -4.85 0.54
N THR A 147 -4.16 -3.95 -0.45
CA THR A 147 -5.38 -3.34 -1.00
C THR A 147 -6.32 -4.36 -1.64
N LEU A 148 -5.80 -5.34 -2.37
CA LEU A 148 -6.63 -6.40 -2.92
C LEU A 148 -7.22 -7.30 -1.82
N CYS A 149 -6.45 -7.59 -0.76
CA CYS A 149 -6.92 -8.33 0.42
C CYS A 149 -8.06 -7.61 1.15
N ASP A 150 -7.92 -6.32 1.41
CA ASP A 150 -8.93 -5.49 2.10
C ASP A 150 -10.29 -5.49 1.37
N TYR A 151 -10.26 -5.64 0.04
CA TYR A 151 -11.44 -5.55 -0.81
C TYR A 151 -11.98 -6.90 -1.28
N LEU A 152 -11.44 -8.03 -0.81
CA LEU A 152 -11.93 -9.38 -1.21
C LEU A 152 -13.43 -9.58 -0.94
N ASP A 153 -13.96 -8.98 0.12
CA ASP A 153 -15.38 -9.06 0.48
C ASP A 153 -16.30 -8.28 -0.44
N THR A 154 -15.76 -7.28 -1.14
CA THR A 154 -16.49 -6.47 -2.12
C THR A 154 -16.44 -7.07 -3.54
N MET A 155 -15.53 -8.00 -3.78
CA MET A 155 -15.29 -8.62 -5.09
C MET A 155 -16.24 -9.79 -5.38
N GLY A 156 -16.54 -10.01 -6.66
CA GLY A 156 -17.19 -11.24 -7.13
C GLY A 156 -16.31 -12.47 -6.94
N ALA A 157 -16.88 -13.67 -7.04
CA ALA A 157 -16.14 -14.93 -6.84
C ALA A 157 -14.94 -15.10 -7.79
N ASP A 158 -15.11 -14.72 -9.06
CA ASP A 158 -14.05 -14.80 -10.08
C ASP A 158 -12.94 -13.78 -9.84
N GLU A 159 -13.30 -12.53 -9.53
CA GLU A 159 -12.35 -11.46 -9.19
C GLU A 159 -11.56 -11.79 -7.93
N ARG A 160 -12.22 -12.31 -6.89
CA ARG A 160 -11.58 -12.77 -5.66
C ARG A 160 -10.54 -13.85 -5.95
N LYS A 161 -10.91 -14.85 -6.75
CA LYS A 161 -9.98 -15.92 -7.17
C LYS A 161 -8.81 -15.35 -7.97
N MET A 162 -9.06 -14.39 -8.86
CA MET A 162 -8.02 -13.71 -9.63
C MET A 162 -7.04 -12.93 -8.74
N SER A 163 -7.55 -12.20 -7.74
CA SER A 163 -6.76 -11.48 -6.74
C SER A 163 -5.84 -12.42 -5.97
N LEU A 164 -6.39 -13.48 -5.35
CA LEU A 164 -5.62 -14.43 -4.56
C LEU A 164 -4.56 -15.17 -5.38
N ASN A 165 -4.89 -15.52 -6.62
CA ASN A 165 -3.93 -16.13 -7.55
C ASN A 165 -2.78 -15.18 -7.89
N LEU A 166 -3.07 -13.88 -8.10
CA LEU A 166 -2.04 -12.91 -8.42
C LEU A 166 -1.13 -12.63 -7.22
N ILE A 167 -1.70 -12.45 -6.03
CA ILE A 167 -0.94 -12.28 -4.79
C ILE A 167 -0.04 -13.51 -4.55
N SER A 168 -0.57 -14.71 -4.78
CA SER A 168 0.20 -15.96 -4.68
C SER A 168 1.35 -16.00 -5.71
N LYS A 169 1.12 -15.57 -6.95
CA LYS A 169 2.19 -15.45 -7.97
C LYS A 169 3.28 -14.47 -7.56
N ILE A 170 2.92 -13.34 -6.94
CA ILE A 170 3.87 -12.35 -6.40
C ILE A 170 4.70 -12.97 -5.29
N TYR A 171 4.07 -13.68 -4.35
CA TYR A 171 4.79 -14.44 -3.32
C TYR A 171 5.82 -15.38 -3.93
N TRP A 172 5.41 -16.22 -4.88
CA TRP A 172 6.32 -17.18 -5.52
C TRP A 172 7.46 -16.49 -6.28
N HIS A 173 7.16 -15.40 -6.98
CA HIS A 173 8.16 -14.62 -7.69
C HIS A 173 9.20 -14.03 -6.72
N LEU A 174 8.74 -13.41 -5.62
CA LEU A 174 9.62 -12.87 -4.59
C LEU A 174 10.43 -13.96 -3.90
N ASN A 175 9.83 -15.10 -3.59
CA ASN A 175 10.53 -16.24 -3.01
C ASN A 175 11.65 -16.76 -3.94
N GLN A 176 11.36 -16.90 -5.24
CA GLN A 176 12.37 -17.31 -6.23
C GLN A 176 13.49 -16.28 -6.42
N VAL A 177 13.19 -14.99 -6.27
CA VAL A 177 14.19 -13.92 -6.32
C VAL A 177 15.01 -13.86 -5.02
N GLY A 178 14.37 -14.06 -3.86
CA GLY A 178 14.95 -14.05 -2.52
C GLY A 178 15.84 -15.25 -2.20
N GLU A 179 15.51 -16.44 -2.73
CA GLU A 179 16.36 -17.65 -2.66
C GLU A 179 17.77 -17.43 -3.27
N LYS A 180 17.97 -16.34 -4.03
CA LYS A 180 19.25 -15.96 -4.66
C LYS A 180 19.98 -14.80 -3.97
N MET A 181 19.85 -14.66 -2.63
CA MET A 181 20.56 -13.73 -1.74
C MET A 181 19.91 -12.37 -1.48
N ASN A 182 18.86 -12.30 -0.64
CA ASN A 182 18.48 -11.06 0.05
C ASN A 182 17.45 -11.26 1.20
N ASP A 183 17.81 -10.94 2.45
CA ASP A 183 16.91 -11.06 3.61
C ASP A 183 15.64 -10.19 3.49
N ALA A 184 15.76 -8.99 2.90
CA ALA A 184 14.61 -8.08 2.74
C ALA A 184 13.53 -8.64 1.79
N THR A 185 13.94 -9.35 0.75
CA THR A 185 13.02 -9.98 -0.21
C THR A 185 12.32 -11.19 0.42
N ASP A 186 13.03 -11.95 1.28
CA ASP A 186 12.46 -13.07 2.04
C ASP A 186 11.43 -12.61 3.08
N THR A 187 11.72 -11.55 3.85
CA THR A 187 10.75 -10.94 4.77
C THR A 187 9.48 -10.52 4.04
N ILE A 188 9.61 -9.90 2.87
CA ILE A 188 8.45 -9.44 2.12
C ILE A 188 7.67 -10.60 1.50
N ALA A 189 8.34 -11.66 1.06
CA ALA A 189 7.67 -12.90 0.68
C ALA A 189 6.86 -13.48 1.85
N LYS A 190 7.41 -13.52 3.07
CA LYS A 190 6.67 -13.99 4.27
C LYS A 190 5.45 -13.13 4.59
N ILE A 191 5.52 -11.80 4.42
CA ILE A 191 4.38 -10.91 4.58
C ILE A 191 3.28 -11.26 3.57
N VAL A 192 3.64 -11.39 2.29
CA VAL A 192 2.65 -11.74 1.24
C VAL A 192 2.03 -13.11 1.50
N ARG A 193 2.80 -14.08 2.00
CA ARG A 193 2.27 -15.39 2.41
C ARG A 193 1.23 -15.28 3.51
N LYS A 194 1.53 -14.53 4.58
CA LYS A 194 0.59 -14.29 5.68
C LYS A 194 -0.72 -13.65 5.19
N LEU A 195 -0.65 -12.72 4.24
CA LEU A 195 -1.85 -12.12 3.63
C LEU A 195 -2.73 -13.17 2.93
N VAL A 196 -2.12 -14.11 2.20
CA VAL A 196 -2.85 -15.21 1.55
C VAL A 196 -3.47 -16.15 2.59
N ASP A 197 -2.74 -16.47 3.65
CA ASP A 197 -3.22 -17.37 4.70
C ASP A 197 -4.43 -16.75 5.44
N ILE A 198 -4.35 -15.48 5.85
CA ILE A 198 -5.46 -14.75 6.48
C ILE A 198 -6.69 -14.73 5.57
N ALA A 199 -6.51 -14.38 4.29
CA ALA A 199 -7.61 -14.32 3.33
C ALA A 199 -8.33 -15.68 3.13
N ASN A 200 -7.57 -16.78 3.20
CA ASN A 200 -8.12 -18.14 3.11
C ASN A 200 -8.79 -18.61 4.41
N GLU A 201 -8.33 -18.14 5.57
CA GLU A 201 -8.96 -18.42 6.86
C GLU A 201 -10.33 -17.74 6.98
N THR A 202 -10.46 -16.49 6.51
CA THR A 202 -11.74 -15.78 6.43
C THR A 202 -12.74 -16.52 5.52
N GLN A 203 -12.27 -17.21 4.49
CA GLN A 203 -13.10 -18.06 3.61
C GLN A 203 -13.69 -19.28 4.34
N SER A 204 -13.00 -19.81 5.36
CA SER A 204 -13.41 -21.01 6.09
C SER A 204 -14.45 -20.74 7.19
N GLN A 205 -14.74 -19.46 7.50
CA GLN A 205 -15.67 -19.06 8.56
C GLN A 205 -16.99 -18.40 8.08
N ALA A 206 -17.43 -18.65 6.84
CA ALA A 206 -18.81 -18.34 6.44
C ALA A 206 -19.82 -19.35 7.08
N PRO A 207 -21.01 -18.90 7.53
CA PRO A 207 -21.69 -19.50 8.69
C PRO A 207 -22.40 -20.81 8.36
N LYS A 208 -21.93 -21.92 8.95
CA LYS A 208 -22.79 -23.08 9.20
C LYS A 208 -23.77 -22.70 10.32
N ALA A 209 -25.06 -22.84 10.03
CA ALA A 209 -26.16 -22.60 10.94
C ALA A 209 -25.87 -23.10 12.37
N ARG A 210 -25.91 -22.18 13.35
CA ARG A 210 -25.79 -22.45 14.77
C ARG A 210 -26.86 -23.46 15.21
N LYS A 211 -26.44 -24.59 15.78
CA LYS A 211 -27.15 -25.23 16.89
C LYS A 211 -26.38 -24.94 18.18
N PRO A 212 -27.07 -24.58 19.28
CA PRO A 212 -26.41 -24.16 20.51
C PRO A 212 -25.96 -25.41 21.27
N SER A 213 -24.70 -25.46 21.67
CA SER A 213 -24.27 -26.28 22.81
C SER A 213 -23.00 -25.67 23.40
N GLN A 214 -23.12 -25.38 24.70
CA GLN A 214 -22.15 -24.76 25.57
C GLN A 214 -20.90 -25.64 25.72
N ASN A 215 -19.71 -25.04 25.64
CA ASN A 215 -18.68 -25.15 26.67
C ASN A 215 -17.47 -24.29 26.28
N SER A 216 -17.33 -23.17 27.00
CA SER A 216 -16.14 -22.35 27.01
C SER A 216 -15.01 -23.11 27.73
N GLN A 217 -13.88 -23.30 27.04
CA GLN A 217 -12.59 -23.52 27.70
C GLN A 217 -11.64 -22.41 27.26
N THR A 218 -11.44 -21.49 28.19
CA THR A 218 -10.37 -20.50 28.27
C THR A 218 -9.01 -21.20 28.32
N LEU A 219 -8.13 -20.91 27.36
CA LEU A 219 -6.71 -21.26 27.44
C LEU A 219 -5.99 -20.20 28.27
N SER A 220 -5.46 -20.65 29.41
CA SER A 220 -4.77 -19.87 30.45
C SER A 220 -3.35 -19.51 30.02
N VAL A 221 -2.95 -18.26 30.29
CA VAL A 221 -1.63 -17.67 30.00
C VAL A 221 -0.60 -18.07 31.08
N ALA A 222 -0.38 -19.37 31.28
CA ALA A 222 0.50 -19.86 32.36
C ALA A 222 1.77 -20.59 31.90
N ASP A 223 1.98 -20.82 30.61
CA ASP A 223 3.18 -21.50 30.11
C ASP A 223 3.85 -20.71 28.98
N LEU A 224 4.70 -19.74 29.34
CA LEU A 224 5.85 -19.29 28.54
C LEU A 224 6.89 -18.66 29.48
N PRO A 225 8.19 -18.99 29.33
CA PRO A 225 9.23 -18.74 30.33
C PRO A 225 9.52 -17.26 30.58
N GLN A 226 9.70 -16.94 31.87
CA GLN A 226 10.24 -15.69 32.39
C GLN A 226 11.65 -15.45 31.84
N GLN A 227 11.79 -14.53 30.87
CA GLN A 227 13.00 -13.75 30.62
C GLN A 227 12.73 -12.81 29.44
N VAL A 228 12.18 -11.61 29.71
CA VAL A 228 12.56 -10.27 29.23
C VAL A 228 11.56 -9.28 29.89
N ALA A 229 11.48 -9.28 31.21
CA ALA A 229 10.59 -8.41 31.97
C ALA A 229 11.43 -7.53 32.93
N GLU A 230 12.39 -6.77 32.40
CA GLU A 230 13.14 -5.84 33.26
C GLU A 230 13.85 -4.67 32.58
N GLN A 231 13.35 -4.20 31.44
CA GLN A 231 13.70 -2.87 30.94
C GLN A 231 12.43 -2.09 30.66
N LEU A 232 12.40 -0.85 31.16
CA LEU A 232 11.29 0.13 31.15
C LEU A 232 10.42 0.17 32.42
N ARG A 233 11.05 0.46 33.56
CA ARG A 233 10.44 1.31 34.60
C ARG A 233 11.11 2.68 34.54
N ILE A 234 10.35 3.73 34.21
CA ILE A 234 10.24 5.03 34.90
C ILE A 234 9.01 5.80 34.34
N PRO A 235 8.27 6.58 35.15
CA PRO A 235 6.91 7.05 34.87
C PRO A 235 6.77 8.58 34.67
N ALA A 236 5.70 9.04 34.00
CA ALA A 236 4.78 10.13 34.40
C ALA A 236 3.91 10.67 33.24
N GLN A 237 2.63 10.90 33.55
CA GLN A 237 1.48 11.32 32.73
C GLN A 237 1.34 12.86 32.54
N PRO A 238 0.20 13.46 32.13
CA PRO A 238 -0.81 13.16 31.08
C PRO A 238 -1.12 14.38 30.16
N TYR A 239 -1.69 14.16 28.97
CA TYR A 239 -2.66 15.10 28.38
C TYR A 239 -3.72 14.30 27.62
N SER A 240 -4.98 14.43 28.06
CA SER A 240 -6.15 13.80 27.47
C SER A 240 -7.04 14.85 26.79
N LEU A 241 -7.43 14.57 25.55
CA LEU A 241 -8.61 15.13 24.88
C LEU A 241 -9.36 13.98 24.18
N PRO A 242 -10.71 13.94 24.24
CA PRO A 242 -11.48 12.78 23.79
C PRO A 242 -11.99 12.92 22.34
N GLY A 243 -11.93 11.80 21.61
CA GLY A 243 -13.00 11.44 20.67
C GLY A 243 -12.86 11.88 19.20
N HIS A 244 -11.77 11.52 18.51
CA HIS A 244 -11.78 11.26 17.07
C HIS A 244 -10.71 10.19 16.79
N ALA A 245 -11.03 9.17 15.99
CA ALA A 245 -10.07 8.15 15.58
C ALA A 245 -9.02 8.80 14.65
N GLU A 246 -8.00 9.43 15.24
CA GLU A 246 -6.79 9.85 14.55
C GLU A 246 -6.09 8.60 14.01
N LEU A 247 -6.09 8.43 12.68
CA LEU A 247 -5.16 7.57 11.97
C LEU A 247 -3.75 8.11 12.19
N ARG A 248 -3.09 7.65 13.26
CA ARG A 248 -1.65 7.81 13.46
C ARG A 248 -0.95 6.66 12.75
N LEU A 249 -0.37 6.95 11.60
CA LEU A 249 0.64 6.08 11.02
C LEU A 249 1.80 5.99 12.02
N PRO A 250 2.22 4.78 12.44
CA PRO A 250 3.34 4.62 13.35
C PRO A 250 4.61 5.22 12.75
N ASP A 251 5.40 5.91 13.56
CA ASP A 251 6.71 6.40 13.14
C ASP A 251 7.62 5.19 12.86
N VAL A 252 8.02 5.03 11.61
CA VAL A 252 8.85 3.90 11.14
C VAL A 252 10.19 3.85 11.90
N ALA A 253 10.67 4.98 12.42
CA ALA A 253 11.89 5.04 13.22
C ALA A 253 11.74 4.46 14.63
N ALA A 254 10.52 4.16 15.08
CA ALA A 254 10.23 3.58 16.39
C ALA A 254 10.33 2.04 16.42
N PHE A 255 10.61 1.39 15.29
CA PHE A 255 10.65 -0.06 15.15
C PHE A 255 12.05 -0.53 14.78
N ASP A 256 12.54 -1.53 15.51
CA ASP A 256 13.89 -2.07 15.33
C ASP A 256 14.03 -2.91 14.04
N ASN A 257 12.91 -3.39 13.47
CA ASN A 257 12.86 -4.08 12.19
C ASN A 257 11.49 -3.94 11.50
N PHE A 258 11.44 -4.26 10.21
CA PHE A 258 10.22 -4.14 9.39
C PHE A 258 9.10 -5.11 9.81
N GLU A 259 9.42 -6.26 10.39
CA GLU A 259 8.39 -7.20 10.85
C GLU A 259 7.59 -6.59 12.01
N ASP A 260 8.26 -5.88 12.91
CA ASP A 260 7.64 -5.21 14.06
C ASP A 260 6.75 -4.03 13.63
N PHE A 261 7.17 -3.25 12.61
CA PHE A 261 6.34 -2.17 12.05
C PHE A 261 4.99 -2.68 11.51
N PHE A 262 5.01 -3.82 10.81
CA PHE A 262 3.79 -4.36 10.19
C PHE A 262 2.94 -5.16 11.17
N LYS A 263 3.51 -5.70 12.25
CA LYS A 263 2.75 -6.49 13.24
C LYS A 263 1.63 -5.68 13.90
N ASP A 264 1.91 -4.44 14.30
CA ASP A 264 0.94 -3.56 14.97
C ASP A 264 -0.10 -2.94 14.02
N LEU A 265 0.12 -3.01 12.71
CA LEU A 265 -0.82 -2.49 11.71
C LEU A 265 -2.06 -3.40 11.55
N PHE A 266 -1.95 -4.69 11.92
CA PHE A 266 -2.96 -5.71 11.65
C PHE A 266 -3.64 -6.30 12.91
N ASP A 267 -3.23 -5.87 14.10
CA ASP A 267 -3.84 -6.27 15.39
C ASP A 267 -4.96 -5.31 15.88
N ARG A 268 -5.60 -4.55 14.96
CA ARG A 268 -6.72 -3.65 15.27
C ARG A 268 -8.04 -4.06 14.62
#